data_AF-A0AA86UVV9-F1
#
_entry.id   AF-A0AA86UVV9-F1
#
_cell.length_a   1.000
_cell.length_b   1.000
_cell.length_c   1.000
_cell.angle_alpha   90.00
_cell.angle_beta   90.00
_cell.angle_gamma   90.00
#
_symmetry.space_group_name_H-M   'P 1'
#
loop_
_entity.id
_entity.type
_entity.pdbx_description
1 polymer ?
#
loop_
_entity_poly.entity_id
_entity_poly.type
_entity_poly.pdbx_seq_one_letter_code
_entity_poly.pdbx_strand_id
1 'polypeptide(L)'
;MPKYTVAELKKMFKESDMGATDGTLRFSEVATYLKNNGIPFEREHAKALFAKYDVTNFKNAGGSDNKLEVGEYIKFMNELFP
;
A
#
# COMPACT_ATOMS: atom_id res chain seq x y z
N MET A 1 -9.17 -1.13 -17.91
CA MET A 1 -10.00 -0.44 -16.90
C MET A 1 -9.45 -0.88 -15.55
N PRO A 2 -9.33 0.00 -14.54
CA PRO A 2 -8.77 -0.38 -13.25
C PRO A 2 -9.54 -1.55 -12.65
N LYS A 3 -8.83 -2.52 -12.05
CA LYS A 3 -9.47 -3.66 -11.38
C LYS A 3 -10.40 -3.24 -10.25
N TYR A 4 -10.08 -2.14 -9.57
CA TYR A 4 -10.83 -1.59 -8.45
C TYR A 4 -11.20 -0.14 -8.70
N THR A 5 -12.38 0.26 -8.25
CA THR A 5 -12.81 1.66 -8.23
C THR A 5 -12.07 2.46 -7.15
N VAL A 6 -12.01 3.79 -7.29
CA VAL A 6 -11.42 4.66 -6.26
C VAL A 6 -12.11 4.52 -4.90
N ALA A 7 -13.43 4.27 -4.89
CA ALA A 7 -14.18 4.07 -3.66
C ALA A 7 -13.78 2.78 -2.95
N GLU A 8 -13.63 1.68 -3.70
CA GLU A 8 -13.14 0.40 -3.17
C GLU A 8 -11.71 0.54 -2.65
N LEU A 9 -10.82 1.18 -3.40
CA LEU A 9 -9.43 1.39 -2.97
C LEU A 9 -9.35 2.22 -1.68
N LYS A 10 -10.18 3.25 -1.51
CA LYS A 10 -10.25 4.01 -0.25
C LYS A 10 -10.75 3.17 0.92
N LYS A 11 -11.67 2.23 0.66
CA LYS A 11 -12.14 1.28 1.67
C LYS A 11 -11.02 0.30 2.05
N MET A 12 -10.38 -0.31 1.05
CA MET A 12 -9.25 -1.24 1.26
C MET A 12 -8.09 -0.58 2.02
N PHE A 13 -7.81 0.71 1.73
CA PHE A 13 -6.82 1.48 2.46
C PHE A 13 -7.13 1.54 3.96
N LYS A 14 -8.35 1.93 4.33
CA LYS A 14 -8.79 2.01 5.73
C LYS A 14 -8.77 0.66 6.43
N GLU A 15 -9.12 -0.40 5.71
CA GLU A 15 -9.07 -1.77 6.24
C GLU A 15 -7.65 -2.31 6.36
N SER A 16 -6.69 -1.77 5.60
CA SER A 16 -5.28 -2.16 5.66
C SER A 16 -4.55 -1.52 6.85
N ASP A 17 -4.98 -0.33 7.30
CA ASP A 17 -4.36 0.45 8.39
C ASP A 17 -4.71 -0.15 9.78
N MET A 18 -4.25 -1.38 10.00
CA MET A 18 -4.59 -2.20 11.17
C MET A 18 -3.59 -2.05 12.33
N GLY A 19 -2.40 -1.51 12.08
CA GLY A 19 -1.31 -1.47 13.06
C GLY A 19 -1.30 -0.18 13.88
N ALA A 20 -0.99 0.93 13.22
CA ALA A 20 -0.83 2.22 13.88
C ALA A 20 -2.12 3.06 13.85
N THR A 21 -3.05 2.79 12.91
CA THR A 21 -4.21 3.65 12.63
C THR A 21 -3.77 5.10 12.43
N ASP A 22 -2.61 5.29 11.80
CA ASP A 22 -1.93 6.58 11.70
C ASP A 22 -2.22 7.29 10.38
N GLY A 23 -3.11 6.72 9.55
CA GLY A 23 -3.48 7.28 8.26
C GLY A 23 -2.45 7.01 7.18
N THR A 24 -1.49 6.12 7.42
CA THR A 24 -0.47 5.69 6.46
C THR A 24 -0.27 4.18 6.51
N LEU A 25 0.13 3.57 5.39
CA LEU A 25 0.31 2.12 5.30
C LEU A 25 1.75 1.73 5.10
N ARG A 26 2.27 0.83 5.94
CA ARG A 26 3.51 0.09 5.72
C ARG A 26 3.26 -1.05 4.73
N PHE A 27 4.32 -1.52 4.06
CA PHE A 27 4.20 -2.68 3.16
C PHE A 27 3.65 -3.93 3.87
N SER A 28 4.02 -4.15 5.13
CA SER A 28 3.50 -5.27 5.92
C SER A 28 1.98 -5.21 6.12
N GLU A 29 1.41 -4.02 6.25
CA GLU A 29 -0.04 -3.81 6.43
C GLU A 29 -0.78 -4.14 5.13
N VAL A 30 -0.30 -3.61 4.01
CA VAL A 30 -0.83 -3.94 2.67
C VAL A 30 -0.73 -5.44 2.39
N ALA A 31 0.45 -6.04 2.59
CA ALA A 31 0.67 -7.46 2.32
C ALA A 31 -0.20 -8.36 3.21
N THR A 32 -0.39 -7.99 4.48
CA THR A 32 -1.27 -8.72 5.41
C THR A 32 -2.72 -8.61 4.96
N TYR A 33 -3.18 -7.42 4.58
CA TYR A 33 -4.53 -7.24 4.05
C TYR A 33 -4.79 -8.09 2.81
N LEU A 34 -3.90 -8.03 1.81
CA LEU A 34 -4.03 -8.79 0.56
C LEU A 34 -4.07 -10.30 0.83
N LYS A 35 -3.18 -10.78 1.72
CA LYS A 35 -3.15 -12.19 2.13
C LYS A 35 -4.44 -12.62 2.85
N ASN A 36 -4.91 -11.84 3.82
CA ASN A 36 -6.09 -12.17 4.61
C ASN A 36 -7.38 -12.18 3.78
N ASN A 37 -7.44 -11.35 2.73
CA ASN A 37 -8.58 -11.29 1.80
C ASN A 37 -8.43 -12.23 0.61
N GLY A 38 -7.40 -13.09 0.58
CA GLY A 38 -7.17 -14.03 -0.51
C GLY A 38 -6.90 -13.36 -1.86
N ILE A 39 -6.40 -12.12 -1.86
CA ILE A 39 -6.06 -11.39 -3.08
C ILE A 39 -4.66 -11.84 -3.51
N PRO A 40 -4.50 -12.55 -4.64
CA PRO A 40 -3.21 -13.04 -5.08
C PRO A 40 -2.32 -11.87 -5.52
N PHE A 41 -1.07 -11.85 -5.07
CA PHE A 41 -0.07 -10.89 -5.51
C PHE A 41 1.33 -11.53 -5.47
N GLU A 42 2.22 -11.06 -6.34
CA GLU A 42 3.64 -11.44 -6.30
C GLU A 42 4.36 -10.48 -5.34
N ARG A 43 5.02 -11.05 -4.32
CA ARG A 43 5.49 -10.28 -3.16
C ARG A 43 6.66 -9.37 -3.50
N GLU A 44 7.62 -9.83 -4.30
CA GLU A 44 8.80 -9.04 -4.63
C GLU A 44 8.46 -7.89 -5.58
N HIS A 45 7.59 -8.14 -6.56
CA HIS A 45 7.03 -7.13 -7.44
C HIS A 45 6.23 -6.09 -6.65
N ALA A 46 5.33 -6.51 -5.75
CA ALA A 46 4.59 -5.58 -4.91
C ALA A 46 5.52 -4.76 -4.01
N LYS A 47 6.59 -5.35 -3.46
CA LYS A 47 7.55 -4.64 -2.62
C LYS A 47 8.35 -3.60 -3.42
N ALA A 48 8.81 -3.96 -4.62
CA ALA A 48 9.50 -3.04 -5.53
C ALA A 48 8.59 -1.88 -5.95
N LEU A 49 7.32 -2.18 -6.26
CA LEU A 49 6.33 -1.20 -6.63
C LEU A 49 5.94 -0.28 -5.47
N PHE A 50 5.86 -0.83 -4.25
CA PHE A 50 5.59 -0.06 -3.04
C PHE A 50 6.67 1.01 -2.81
N ALA A 51 7.95 0.64 -2.98
CA ALA A 51 9.07 1.57 -2.83
C ALA A 51 9.06 2.73 -3.85
N LYS A 52 8.42 2.56 -5.02
CA LYS A 52 8.25 3.62 -6.03
C LYS A 52 7.30 4.72 -5.58
N TYR A 53 6.29 4.36 -4.78
CA TYR A 53 5.21 5.24 -4.34
C TYR A 53 5.36 5.72 -2.90
N ASP A 54 6.48 5.38 -2.27
CA ASP A 54 6.80 5.72 -0.90
C ASP A 54 6.90 7.24 -0.71
N VAL A 55 6.03 7.80 0.14
CA VAL A 55 6.02 9.25 0.45
C VAL A 55 7.04 9.62 1.52
N THR A 56 7.53 8.66 2.30
CA THR A 56 8.47 8.91 3.40
C THR A 56 9.92 8.79 2.97
N ASN A 57 10.21 9.09 1.70
CA ASN A 57 11.56 9.26 1.14
C ASN A 57 12.32 10.48 1.75
N PHE A 58 12.11 10.77 3.04
CA PHE A 58 12.96 11.58 3.88
C PHE A 58 14.34 10.93 3.92
N LYS A 59 15.23 11.45 3.07
CA LYS A 59 16.66 11.19 3.04
C LYS A 59 17.41 11.47 4.35
N ASN A 60 16.74 11.74 5.47
CA ASN A 60 17.39 12.08 6.73
C ASN A 60 16.73 11.37 7.92
N ALA A 61 17.58 10.71 8.71
CA ALA A 61 17.35 10.18 10.05
C ALA A 61 16.64 8.83 10.16
N GLY A 62 17.33 7.74 9.78
CA GLY A 62 17.38 6.49 10.57
C GLY A 62 16.10 5.67 10.80
N GLY A 63 14.94 6.10 10.29
CA GLY A 63 13.68 5.38 10.35
C GLY A 63 13.17 5.08 8.95
N SER A 64 13.47 3.88 8.45
CA SER A 64 12.97 3.36 7.18
C SER A 64 11.50 2.94 7.28
N ASP A 65 10.66 3.87 7.67
CA ASP A 65 9.23 3.65 7.73
C ASP A 65 8.66 3.99 6.35
N ASN A 66 8.95 3.14 5.37
CA ASN A 66 8.43 3.23 4.02
C ASN A 66 6.90 3.14 4.09
N LYS A 67 6.20 4.23 3.79
CA LYS A 67 4.75 4.33 3.99
C LYS A 67 4.03 4.92 2.79
N LEU A 68 2.78 4.54 2.61
CA LEU A 68 1.87 5.11 1.61
C LEU A 68 0.75 5.90 2.29
N GLU A 69 0.50 7.12 1.82
CA GLU A 69 -0.78 7.79 2.05
C GLU A 69 -1.84 7.25 1.04
N VAL A 70 -3.10 7.64 1.24
CA VAL A 70 -4.22 7.11 0.44
C VAL A 70 -4.07 7.37 -1.07
N GLY A 71 -3.46 8.49 -1.46
CA GLY A 71 -3.26 8.84 -2.87
C GLY A 71 -2.27 7.90 -3.56
N GLU A 72 -1.19 7.56 -2.87
CA GLU A 72 -0.12 6.69 -3.31
C GLU A 72 -0.54 5.23 -3.28
N TYR A 73 -1.32 4.84 -2.28
CA TYR A 73 -1.96 3.53 -2.24
C TYR A 73 -2.84 3.28 -3.47
N ILE A 74 -3.64 4.28 -3.89
CA ILE A 74 -4.48 4.15 -5.09
C ILE A 74 -3.62 3.92 -6.34
N LYS A 75 -2.52 4.67 -6.50
CA LYS A 75 -1.59 4.50 -7.64
C LYS A 75 -0.90 3.14 -7.60
N PHE A 76 -0.42 2.75 -6.42
CA PHE A 76 0.19 1.45 -6.16
C PHE A 76 -0.75 0.30 -6.54
N MET A 77 -2.00 0.31 -6.08
CA MET A 77 -2.96 -0.75 -6.35
C MET A 77 -3.38 -0.83 -7.82
N ASN A 78 -3.49 0.31 -8.51
CA ASN A 78 -3.79 0.34 -9.93
C ASN A 78 -2.65 -0.22 -10.80
N GLU A 79 -1.39 -0.04 -10.38
CA GLU A 79 -0.24 -0.62 -11.09
C GLU A 79 0.03 -2.08 -10.70
N LEU A 80 -0.25 -2.45 -9.45
CA LEU A 80 -0.16 -3.84 -9.00
C LEU A 80 -1.23 -4.73 -9.65
N PHE A 81 -2.40 -4.15 -9.93
CA PHE A 81 -3.56 -4.83 -10.50
C PHE A 81 -4.16 -4.04 -11.68
N PRO A 82 -3.51 -4.08 -12.85
CA PRO A 82 -3.94 -3.35 -14.05
C PRO A 82 -5.29 -3.80 -14.61
#